data_AF-A0A382GKV8-F1
#
_entry.id   AF-A0A382GKV8-F1
#
_cell.length_a   1.000
_cell.length_b   1.000
_cell.length_c   1.000
_cell.angle_alpha   90.00
_cell.angle_beta   90.00
_cell.angle_gamma   90.00
#
_symmetry.space_group_name_H-M   'P 1'
#
loop_
_entity.id
_entity.type
_entity.pdbx_description
1 polymer ?
#
loop_
_entity_poly.entity_id
_entity_poly.type
_entity_poly.pdbx_seq_one_letter_code
_entity_poly.pdbx_strand_id
1 'polypeptide(L)' 'MRQLIDTLRNRGELGIITRQVSGKFELAAVCQAAQRQSEMPLLFKNVEGSSHNVVTNIYGSR' A
#
# COMPACT_ATOMS: atom_id res chain seq x y z
N MET A 1 13.34 6.44 -3.50
CA MET A 1 11.97 5.99 -3.19
C MET A 1 11.07 5.82 -4.41
N ARG A 2 10.83 6.86 -5.23
CA ARG A 2 9.93 6.75 -6.40
C ARG A 2 10.31 5.61 -7.36
N GLN A 3 11.60 5.52 -7.74
CA GLN A 3 12.11 4.46 -8.62
C GLN A 3 11.87 3.04 -8.08
N LEU A 4 11.96 2.85 -6.76
CA LEU A 4 11.67 1.55 -6.12
C LEU A 4 10.19 1.19 -6.30
N ILE A 5 9.29 2.13 -6.02
CA ILE A 5 7.85 1.93 -6.17
C ILE A 5 7.50 1.65 -7.63
N ASP A 6 8.09 2.38 -8.57
CA ASP A 6 7.87 2.17 -10.00
C ASP A 6 8.38 0.79 -10.46
N THR A 7 9.52 0.33 -9.92
CA THR A 7 10.07 -1.00 -10.20
C THR A 7 9.13 -2.09 -9.70
N LEU A 8 8.67 -2.01 -8.44
CA LEU A 8 7.71 -2.96 -7.86
C LEU A 8 6.40 -2.97 -8.65
N ARG A 9 5.90 -1.80 -9.04
CA ARG A 9 4.69 -1.67 -9.87
C ARG A 9 4.86 -2.35 -11.22
N ASN A 10 5.98 -2.13 -11.90
CA ASN A 10 6.23 -2.69 -13.23
C ASN A 10 6.44 -4.22 -13.19
N ARG A 11 6.84 -4.77 -12.03
CA ARG A 11 6.97 -6.22 -11.80
C ARG A 11 5.68 -6.90 -11.35
N GLY A 12 4.62 -6.13 -11.05
CA GLY A 12 3.39 -6.68 -10.46
C GLY A 12 3.54 -7.06 -8.98
N GLU A 13 4.59 -6.57 -8.32
CA GLU A 13 4.93 -6.80 -6.91
C GLU A 13 4.40 -5.65 -6.00
N LEU A 14 3.37 -4.94 -6.45
CA LEU A 14 2.76 -3.84 -5.71
C LEU A 14 1.23 -3.92 -5.80
N GLY A 15 0.57 -4.16 -4.68
CA GLY A 15 -0.88 -4.09 -4.57
C GLY A 15 -1.33 -2.63 -4.65
N ILE A 16 -2.38 -2.34 -5.44
CA ILE A 16 -2.90 -0.98 -5.60
C ILE A 16 -4.33 -0.91 -5.06
N ILE A 17 -4.54 -0.06 -4.06
CA ILE A 17 -5.85 0.24 -3.49
C ILE A 17 -6.32 1.60 -4.03
N THR A 18 -7.37 1.59 -4.84
CA THR A 18 -7.96 2.78 -5.46
C THR A 18 -9.19 3.33 -4.73
N ARG A 19 -9.90 2.47 -3.97
CA ARG A 19 -11.00 2.90 -3.12
C ARG A 19 -10.50 3.86 -2.03
N GLN A 20 -11.36 4.79 -1.61
CA GLN A 20 -11.04 5.64 -0.47
C GLN A 20 -10.89 4.78 0.79
N VAL A 21 -9.88 5.09 1.59
CA VAL A 21 -9.67 4.53 2.93
C VAL A 21 -9.47 5.66 3.93
N SER A 22 -9.96 5.47 5.15
CA SER A 22 -9.64 6.39 6.24
C SER A 22 -8.18 6.19 6.67
N GLY A 23 -7.46 7.29 6.84
CA GLY A 23 -6.13 7.27 7.47
C GLY A 23 -6.19 6.85 8.94
N LYS A 24 -7.38 6.91 9.56
CA LYS A 24 -7.62 6.55 10.96
C LYS A 24 -8.07 5.10 11.07
N PHE A 25 -7.15 4.23 11.50
CA PHE A 25 -7.34 2.80 11.75
C PHE A 25 -7.62 1.92 10.52
N GLU A 26 -8.43 2.37 9.55
CA GLU A 26 -8.82 1.55 8.39
C GLU A 26 -7.61 1.14 7.55
N LEU A 27 -6.74 2.09 7.18
CA LEU A 27 -5.55 1.78 6.38
C LEU A 27 -4.68 0.69 7.03
N ALA A 28 -4.48 0.78 8.35
CA ALA A 28 -3.71 -0.21 9.10
C ALA A 28 -4.42 -1.58 9.13
N ALA A 29 -5.75 -1.60 9.29
CA ALA A 29 -6.54 -2.83 9.23
C ALA A 29 -6.48 -3.49 7.84
N VAL A 30 -6.53 -2.69 6.76
CA VAL A 30 -6.35 -3.18 5.38
C VAL A 30 -4.96 -3.77 5.20
N CYS A 31 -3.91 -3.11 5.70
CA CYS A 31 -2.55 -3.64 5.65
C CYS A 31 -2.45 -4.99 6.37
N GLN A 32 -2.98 -5.10 7.60
CA GLN A 32 -2.95 -6.34 8.37
C GLN A 32 -3.73 -7.47 7.68
N ALA A 33 -4.88 -7.17 7.09
CA ALA A 33 -5.68 -8.14 6.36
C ALA A 33 -4.95 -8.64 5.10
N ALA A 34 -4.34 -7.73 4.34
CA ALA A 34 -3.56 -8.07 3.15
C ALA A 34 -2.31 -8.89 3.48
N GLN A 35 -1.60 -8.55 4.57
CA GLN A 35 -0.38 -9.25 5.00
C GLN A 35 -0.64 -10.73 5.29
N ARG A 36 -1.84 -11.10 5.75
CA ARG A 36 -2.24 -12.51 5.95
C ARG A 36 -2.39 -13.30 4.65
N GLN A 37 -2.57 -12.62 3.52
CA GLN A 37 -2.71 -13.23 2.20
C GLN A 37 -1.41 -13.16 1.41
N SER A 38 -0.66 -12.07 1.56
CA SER A 38 0.60 -11.82 0.86
C SER A 38 1.41 -10.74 1.56
N GLU A 39 2.73 -10.88 1.60
CA GLU A 39 3.66 -9.87 2.11
C GLU A 39 3.97 -8.76 1.10
N MET A 40 3.15 -8.61 0.06
CA MET A 40 3.35 -7.61 -0.98
C MET A 40 3.20 -6.18 -0.41
N PRO A 41 4.02 -5.22 -0.87
CA PRO A 41 3.80 -3.80 -0.64
C PRO A 41 2.43 -3.33 -1.15
N LEU A 42 1.82 -2.37 -0.46
CA LEU A 42 0.53 -1.78 -0.85
C LEU A 42 0.66 -0.29 -1.12
N LEU A 43 0.06 0.18 -2.22
CA LEU A 43 -0.08 1.60 -2.55
C LEU A 43 -1.55 2.03 -2.45
N PHE A 44 -1.84 2.90 -1.51
CA PHE A 44 -3.13 3.57 -1.32
C PHE A 44 -3.13 4.89 -2.10
N LYS A 45 -4.03 5.00 -3.09
CA LYS A 45 -4.16 6.20 -3.94
C LYS A 45 -5.14 7.25 -3.42
N ASN A 46 -5.99 6.89 -2.46
CA ASN A 46 -7.02 7.77 -1.91
C ASN A 46 -7.15 7.54 -0.41
N VAL A 47 -6.46 8.36 0.37
CA VAL A 47 -6.52 8.33 1.83
C VAL A 47 -7.25 9.59 2.31
N GLU A 48 -8.34 9.40 3.03
CA GLU A 48 -9.14 10.49 3.59
C GLU A 48 -8.25 11.44 4.42
N GLY A 49 -8.36 12.75 4.17
CA GLY A 49 -7.57 13.76 4.88
C GLY A 49 -6.12 13.89 4.43
N SER A 50 -5.69 13.17 3.38
CA SER A 50 -4.35 13.27 2.80
C SER A 50 -4.41 13.61 1.32
N SER A 51 -3.60 14.56 0.87
CA SER A 51 -3.35 14.82 -0.56
C SER A 51 -2.27 13.89 -1.15
N HIS A 52 -1.64 13.08 -0.30
CA HIS A 52 -0.56 12.19 -0.68
C HIS A 52 -1.03 10.73 -0.74
N ASN A 53 -0.51 10.01 -1.72
CA ASN A 53 -0.55 8.56 -1.75
C ASN A 53 0.27 8.00 -0.58
N VAL A 54 -0.20 6.90 0.00
CA VAL A 54 0.50 6.22 1.08
C VAL A 54 0.93 4.85 0.58
N VAL A 55 2.20 4.51 0.77
CA VAL A 55 2.71 3.18 0.49
C VAL A 55 3.10 2.51 1.80
N THR A 56 2.78 1.23 1.96
CA THR A 56 3.09 0.44 3.15
C THR A 56 3.76 -0.87 2.78
N ASN A 57 4.33 -1.52 3.79
CA ASN A 57 4.87 -2.87 3.67
C ASN A 57 6.01 -3.04 2.64
N ILE A 58 6.80 -1.98 2.38
CA ILE A 58 7.88 -1.99 1.36
C ILE A 58 8.94 -3.07 1.64
N TYR A 59 9.21 -3.38 2.91
CA TYR A 59 10.23 -4.35 3.33
C TYR A 59 9.64 -5.56 4.06
N GLY A 60 8.34 -5.82 3.91
CA GLY A 60 7.66 -6.88 4.65
C GLY A 60 7.85 -8.29 4.09
N SER A 61 8.45 -8.41 2.90
CA SER A 61 8.61 -9.68 2.17
C SER A 61 9.93 -10.39 2.45
N ARG A 62 10.52 -10.23 3.63
CA ARG A 62 11.88 -10.72 3.95
C ARG A 62 11.92 -11.50 5.25
#